data_AF-A0A226XAM4-F1
#
_entry.id   AF-A0A226XAM4-F1
#
_cell.length_a   1.000
_cell.length_b   1.000
_cell.length_c   1.000
_cell.angle_alpha   90.00
_cell.angle_beta   90.00
_cell.angle_gamma   90.00
#
_symmetry.space_group_name_H-M   'P 1'
#
loop_
_entity.id
_entity.type
_entity.pdbx_description
1 polymer ?
#
loop_
_entity_poly.entity_id
_entity_poly.type
_entity_poly.pdbx_seq_one_letter_code
_entity_poly.pdbx_strand_id
1 'polypeptide(L)'
;MQWLLTHSFAGKALAVRRVTENHGKKTPGVDKVTWSTPDAKYRAVKKLSRHGYAPRPLRRIYIPKSNGKMRALGIPCMVDRAMQALHLLALEPVSETCADSHSYGFRRDRSTADAIEQCFTALAKKTSSQWILEGDIRACFDEISHSWLVTNVPTDTVILQKWLKAGYIEDRQNPWKGARWIRARYFHREVARHWVFAADTGELTAEGKPRRLKLRKASDVPIRRHTQVHGNANPFDPAWESYFEDRYGLKMANALSGRGKLIRLWLDQDRACIVCQQRITAATGWHVHHIVRRVDGGSDAWSNLVMVHPDCHRQIHSRGLTVMKPAPKRGL
;
A
#
# COMPACT_ATOMS: atom_id res chain seq x y z
N MET A 1 4.90 -10.72 -23.34
CA MET A 1 5.64 -9.89 -22.36
C MET A 1 5.72 -10.46 -20.94
N GLN A 2 4.64 -11.05 -20.38
CA GLN A 2 4.65 -11.56 -18.99
C GLN A 2 5.81 -12.53 -18.68
N TRP A 3 6.13 -13.45 -19.61
CA TRP A 3 7.25 -14.38 -19.47
C TRP A 3 8.60 -13.68 -19.28
N LEU A 4 8.86 -12.64 -20.07
CA LEU A 4 10.08 -11.84 -19.98
C LEU A 4 10.20 -11.16 -18.62
N LEU A 5 9.10 -10.60 -18.11
CA LEU A 5 9.06 -9.93 -16.82
C LEU A 5 9.35 -10.90 -15.66
N THR A 6 8.72 -12.07 -15.65
CA THR A 6 8.91 -13.07 -14.58
C THR A 6 10.30 -13.71 -14.60
N HIS A 7 10.99 -13.72 -15.75
CA HIS A 7 12.36 -14.22 -15.86
C HIS A 7 13.43 -13.14 -15.66
N SER A 8 13.06 -11.86 -15.73
CA SER A 8 13.97 -10.74 -15.53
C SER A 8 14.51 -10.66 -14.10
N PHE A 9 15.76 -10.20 -13.96
CA PHE A 9 16.34 -9.90 -12.65
C PHE A 9 15.55 -8.81 -11.91
N ALA A 10 15.16 -7.75 -12.64
CA ALA A 10 14.42 -6.62 -12.07
C ALA A 10 13.06 -7.04 -11.48
N GLY A 11 12.29 -7.86 -12.20
CA GLY A 11 11.01 -8.38 -11.71
C GLY A 11 11.16 -9.19 -10.42
N LYS A 12 12.16 -10.09 -10.37
CA LYS A 12 12.47 -10.89 -9.18
C LYS A 12 12.91 -10.02 -8.00
N ALA A 13 13.74 -9.01 -8.25
CA ALA A 13 14.19 -8.07 -7.22
C ALA A 13 13.01 -7.25 -6.64
N LEU A 14 12.12 -6.76 -7.50
CA LEU A 14 10.90 -6.05 -7.08
C LEU A 14 9.96 -6.92 -6.24
N ALA A 15 9.81 -8.19 -6.62
CA ALA A 15 8.99 -9.15 -5.87
C ALA A 15 9.57 -9.41 -4.47
N VAL A 16 10.88 -9.65 -4.34
CA VAL A 16 11.55 -9.80 -3.04
C VAL A 16 11.43 -8.52 -2.21
N ARG A 17 11.61 -7.35 -2.82
CA ARG A 17 11.45 -6.06 -2.16
C ARG A 17 10.04 -5.91 -1.58
N ARG A 18 8.98 -6.17 -2.38
CA ARG A 18 7.58 -6.11 -1.93
C ARG A 18 7.36 -6.98 -0.69
N VAL A 19 7.80 -8.24 -0.71
CA VAL A 19 7.61 -9.16 0.43
C VAL A 19 8.40 -8.73 1.68
N THR A 20 9.58 -8.14 1.51
CA THR A 20 10.45 -7.75 2.62
C THR A 20 10.20 -6.36 3.19
N GLU A 21 9.47 -5.50 2.48
CA GLU A 21 9.05 -4.17 2.94
C GLU A 21 7.64 -4.16 3.54
N ASN A 22 6.81 -5.16 3.22
CA ASN A 22 5.45 -5.30 3.75
C ASN A 22 5.40 -5.47 5.28
N HIS A 23 4.25 -5.13 5.88
CA HIS A 23 4.01 -5.32 7.33
C HIS A 23 4.22 -6.77 7.79
N GLY A 24 3.92 -7.75 6.92
CA GLY A 24 4.10 -9.18 7.20
C GLY A 24 5.52 -9.72 7.07
N LYS A 25 6.54 -8.85 6.87
CA LYS A 25 7.94 -9.28 6.63
C LYS A 25 8.56 -10.11 7.75
N LYS A 26 8.05 -9.97 8.98
CA LYS A 26 8.54 -10.69 10.17
C LYS A 26 7.78 -12.00 10.44
N THR A 27 6.73 -12.29 9.68
CA THR A 27 5.87 -13.45 9.92
C THR A 27 6.31 -14.57 8.99
N PRO A 28 6.99 -15.63 9.47
CA PRO A 28 7.43 -16.71 8.61
C PRO A 28 6.28 -17.69 8.27
N GLY A 29 6.51 -18.48 7.22
CA GLY A 29 5.67 -19.63 6.87
C GLY A 29 6.00 -20.85 7.71
N VAL A 30 5.71 -22.04 7.20
CA VAL A 30 6.01 -23.33 7.86
C VAL A 30 7.51 -23.51 8.09
N ASP A 31 8.33 -22.97 7.21
CA ASP A 31 9.79 -23.07 7.26
C ASP A 31 10.46 -22.20 8.33
N LYS A 32 9.71 -21.33 9.02
CA LYS A 32 10.23 -20.41 10.04
C LYS A 32 11.32 -19.45 9.51
N VAL A 33 11.47 -19.29 8.19
CA VAL A 33 12.51 -18.43 7.56
C VAL A 33 11.98 -17.02 7.32
N THR A 34 12.83 -16.01 7.55
CA THR A 34 12.60 -14.61 7.17
C THR A 34 13.81 -14.03 6.42
N TRP A 35 13.62 -12.96 5.66
CA TRP A 35 14.69 -12.30 4.90
C TRP A 35 14.94 -10.89 5.44
N SER A 36 15.73 -10.80 6.50
CA SER A 36 16.09 -9.52 7.15
C SER A 36 17.34 -8.89 6.56
N THR A 37 18.36 -9.70 6.22
CA THR A 37 19.67 -9.21 5.77
C THR A 37 19.72 -8.95 4.26
N PRO A 38 20.53 -7.98 3.77
CA PRO A 38 20.70 -7.73 2.34
C PRO A 38 21.16 -8.96 1.55
N ASP A 39 22.11 -9.73 2.10
CA ASP A 39 22.60 -10.96 1.48
C ASP A 39 21.51 -12.04 1.36
N ALA A 40 20.67 -12.22 2.40
CA ALA A 40 19.54 -13.14 2.32
C ALA A 40 18.53 -12.73 1.24
N LYS A 41 18.28 -11.42 1.07
CA LYS A 41 17.44 -10.89 0.00
C LYS A 41 18.04 -11.16 -1.38
N TYR A 42 19.34 -10.92 -1.54
CA TYR A 42 20.02 -11.15 -2.80
C TYR A 42 20.02 -12.64 -3.20
N ARG A 43 20.29 -13.54 -2.24
CA ARG A 43 20.16 -15.00 -2.45
C ARG A 43 18.74 -15.41 -2.80
N ALA A 44 17.74 -14.78 -2.17
CA ALA A 44 16.33 -15.04 -2.49
C ALA A 44 15.98 -14.66 -3.94
N VAL A 45 16.51 -13.55 -4.46
CA VAL A 45 16.31 -13.15 -5.87
C VAL A 45 16.82 -14.24 -6.82
N LYS A 46 18.02 -14.80 -6.55
CA LYS A 46 18.57 -15.90 -7.35
C LYS A 46 17.76 -17.20 -7.24
N LYS A 47 17.14 -17.44 -6.08
CA LYS A 47 16.31 -18.62 -5.82
C LYS A 47 14.94 -18.59 -6.50
N LEU A 48 14.46 -17.41 -6.90
CA LEU A 48 13.21 -17.27 -7.67
C LEU A 48 13.43 -17.77 -9.11
N SER A 49 13.18 -19.05 -9.31
CA SER A 49 13.21 -19.70 -10.62
C SER A 49 11.92 -20.49 -10.83
N ARG A 50 11.43 -20.51 -12.07
CA ARG A 50 10.33 -21.39 -12.47
C ARG A 50 10.73 -22.86 -12.38
N HIS A 51 11.96 -23.17 -12.79
CA HIS A 51 12.47 -24.54 -12.78
C HIS A 51 12.83 -24.96 -11.36
N GLY A 52 12.40 -26.16 -10.97
CA GLY A 52 12.59 -26.67 -9.60
C GLY A 52 11.70 -26.02 -8.53
N TYR A 53 10.78 -25.11 -8.89
CA TYR A 53 9.86 -24.53 -7.93
C TYR A 53 8.76 -25.52 -7.54
N ALA A 54 8.66 -25.80 -6.24
CA ALA A 54 7.59 -26.55 -5.62
C ALA A 54 7.08 -25.74 -4.41
N PRO A 55 5.80 -25.32 -4.39
CA PRO A 55 5.26 -24.55 -3.28
C PRO A 55 5.19 -25.42 -2.02
N ARG A 56 5.47 -24.79 -0.89
CA ARG A 56 5.32 -25.44 0.42
C ARG A 56 3.89 -25.27 0.93
N PRO A 57 3.41 -26.19 1.78
CA PRO A 57 2.11 -26.03 2.40
C PRO A 57 2.05 -24.74 3.22
N LEU A 58 0.87 -24.13 3.27
CA LEU A 58 0.64 -22.88 4.00
C LEU A 58 0.58 -23.13 5.50
N ARG A 59 1.09 -22.19 6.31
CA ARG A 59 0.93 -22.23 7.77
C ARG A 59 -0.43 -21.63 8.14
N ARG A 60 -1.34 -22.43 8.70
CA ARG A 60 -2.68 -21.96 9.06
C ARG A 60 -2.67 -21.33 10.45
N ILE A 61 -3.15 -20.09 10.56
CA ILE A 61 -3.41 -19.42 11.84
C ILE A 61 -4.88 -19.00 11.91
N TYR A 62 -5.44 -18.90 13.12
CA TYR A 62 -6.81 -18.44 13.30
C TYR A 62 -6.82 -17.03 13.86
N ILE A 63 -7.69 -16.18 13.31
CA ILE A 63 -7.93 -14.81 13.78
C ILE A 63 -9.39 -14.73 14.25
N PRO A 64 -9.67 -14.26 15.48
CA PRO A 64 -11.03 -14.12 15.95
C PRO A 64 -11.76 -13.05 15.15
N LYS A 65 -12.97 -13.37 14.69
CA LYS A 65 -13.91 -12.37 14.16
C LYS A 65 -14.69 -11.75 15.33
N SER A 66 -15.27 -10.58 15.09
CA SER A 66 -16.18 -9.92 16.04
C SER A 66 -17.40 -10.77 16.41
N ASN A 67 -17.82 -11.68 15.53
CA ASN A 67 -18.96 -12.58 15.74
C ASN A 67 -18.61 -13.89 16.46
N GLY A 68 -17.41 -14.01 17.05
CA GLY A 68 -16.97 -15.20 17.79
C GLY A 68 -16.48 -16.36 16.92
N LYS A 69 -16.71 -16.34 15.60
CA LYS A 69 -16.17 -17.35 14.68
C LYS A 69 -14.68 -17.08 14.39
N MET A 70 -13.92 -18.13 14.11
CA MET A 70 -12.51 -18.00 13.75
C MET A 70 -12.34 -17.91 12.23
N ARG A 71 -11.55 -16.93 11.75
CA ARG A 71 -11.10 -16.87 10.35
C ARG A 71 -9.75 -17.56 10.24
N ALA A 72 -9.66 -18.62 9.46
CA ALA A 72 -8.38 -19.20 9.10
C ALA A 72 -7.63 -18.28 8.12
N LEU A 73 -6.34 -18.05 8.37
CA LEU A 73 -5.42 -17.35 7.49
C LEU A 73 -4.27 -18.31 7.14
N GLY A 74 -4.08 -18.56 5.84
CA GLY A 74 -2.93 -19.28 5.33
C GLY A 74 -1.75 -18.34 5.13
N ILE A 75 -0.63 -18.62 5.77
CA ILE A 75 0.60 -17.85 5.67
C ILE A 75 1.61 -18.65 4.83
N PRO A 76 1.88 -18.25 3.56
CA PRO A 76 2.87 -18.94 2.72
C PRO A 76 4.30 -18.68 3.20
N CYS A 77 5.25 -19.51 2.75
CA CYS A 77 6.67 -19.29 2.98
C CYS A 77 7.17 -18.06 2.20
N MET A 78 8.32 -17.51 2.59
CA MET A 78 8.84 -16.27 1.96
C MET A 78 9.07 -16.43 0.45
N VAL A 79 9.57 -17.59 0.03
CA VAL A 79 9.76 -17.93 -1.40
C VAL A 79 8.42 -17.91 -2.15
N ASP A 80 7.38 -18.52 -1.57
CA ASP A 80 6.06 -18.60 -2.19
C ASP A 80 5.40 -17.23 -2.30
N ARG A 81 5.51 -16.39 -1.27
CA ARG A 81 5.03 -15.00 -1.32
C ARG A 81 5.74 -14.20 -2.40
N ALA A 82 7.04 -14.41 -2.56
CA ALA A 82 7.83 -13.70 -3.57
C ALA A 82 7.49 -14.19 -4.98
N MET A 83 7.26 -15.49 -5.18
CA MET A 83 6.72 -16.02 -6.45
C MET A 83 5.32 -15.46 -6.74
N GLN A 84 4.43 -15.42 -5.76
CA GLN A 84 3.10 -14.82 -5.91
C GLN A 84 3.20 -13.33 -6.24
N ALA A 85 4.07 -12.57 -5.57
CA ALA A 85 4.31 -11.16 -5.85
C ALA A 85 4.88 -10.93 -7.26
N LEU A 86 5.72 -11.85 -7.75
CA LEU A 86 6.30 -11.79 -9.10
C LEU A 86 5.24 -11.99 -10.19
N HIS A 87 4.37 -12.97 -10.03
CA HIS A 87 3.26 -13.18 -10.97
C HIS A 87 2.18 -12.10 -10.85
N LEU A 88 1.95 -11.58 -9.64
CA LEU A 88 1.06 -10.44 -9.44
C LEU A 88 1.55 -9.22 -10.23
N LEU A 89 2.86 -8.94 -10.24
CA LEU A 89 3.43 -7.84 -11.03
C LEU A 89 3.11 -7.97 -12.54
N ALA A 90 3.07 -9.21 -13.05
CA ALA A 90 2.73 -9.48 -14.45
C ALA A 90 1.22 -9.41 -14.74
N LEU A 91 0.39 -9.71 -13.73
CA LEU A 91 -1.07 -9.72 -13.84
C LEU A 91 -1.71 -8.36 -13.57
N GLU A 92 -1.12 -7.53 -12.70
CA GLU A 92 -1.66 -6.23 -12.30
C GLU A 92 -2.03 -5.34 -13.51
N PRO A 93 -1.17 -5.13 -14.52
CA PRO A 93 -1.53 -4.30 -15.68
C PRO A 93 -2.68 -4.86 -16.52
N VAL A 94 -2.73 -6.18 -16.69
CA VAL A 94 -3.81 -6.85 -17.44
C VAL A 94 -5.12 -6.73 -16.67
N SER A 95 -5.09 -7.00 -15.37
CA SER A 95 -6.27 -6.93 -14.51
C SER A 95 -6.85 -5.51 -14.44
N GLU A 96 -6.00 -4.48 -14.36
CA GLU A 96 -6.47 -3.10 -14.27
C GLU A 96 -7.11 -2.62 -15.58
N THR A 97 -6.62 -3.11 -16.72
CA THR A 97 -7.17 -2.78 -18.04
C THR A 97 -8.50 -3.49 -18.31
N CYS A 98 -8.66 -4.73 -17.83
CA CYS A 98 -9.89 -5.51 -18.04
C CYS A 98 -10.94 -5.32 -16.94
N ALA A 99 -10.60 -4.67 -15.82
CA ALA A 99 -11.51 -4.50 -14.69
C ALA A 99 -12.57 -3.42 -14.94
N ASP A 100 -13.76 -3.64 -14.40
CA ASP A 100 -14.87 -2.69 -14.47
C ASP A 100 -14.55 -1.35 -13.77
N SER A 101 -15.03 -0.23 -14.32
CA SER A 101 -14.76 1.11 -13.79
C SER A 101 -15.33 1.35 -12.38
N HIS A 102 -16.36 0.61 -11.98
CA HIS A 102 -17.02 0.67 -10.67
C HIS A 102 -16.60 -0.46 -9.72
N SER A 103 -15.55 -1.21 -10.07
CA SER A 103 -14.89 -2.13 -9.14
C SER A 103 -13.81 -1.38 -8.35
N TYR A 104 -13.91 -1.38 -7.01
CA TYR A 104 -12.99 -0.64 -6.13
C TYR A 104 -12.13 -1.53 -5.24
N GLY A 105 -12.55 -2.78 -5.00
CA GLY A 105 -11.87 -3.69 -4.09
C GLY A 105 -10.52 -4.18 -4.64
N PHE A 106 -9.50 -4.24 -3.77
CA PHE A 106 -8.17 -4.83 -4.05
C PHE A 106 -7.38 -4.23 -5.23
N ARG A 107 -7.82 -3.10 -5.78
CA ARG A 107 -7.15 -2.41 -6.88
C ARG A 107 -6.18 -1.35 -6.40
N ARG A 108 -5.17 -1.07 -7.23
CA ARG A 108 -4.17 -0.04 -6.94
C ARG A 108 -4.82 1.34 -7.01
N ASP A 109 -4.43 2.22 -6.09
CA ASP A 109 -4.87 3.63 -6.04
C ASP A 109 -6.39 3.86 -5.91
N ARG A 110 -7.19 2.80 -5.68
CA ARG A 110 -8.64 2.86 -5.36
C ARG A 110 -8.89 2.47 -3.90
N SER A 111 -9.91 3.06 -3.30
CA SER A 111 -10.22 2.92 -1.87
C SER A 111 -11.72 2.76 -1.61
N THR A 112 -12.08 2.39 -0.38
CA THR A 112 -13.50 2.33 0.04
C THR A 112 -14.18 3.70 0.00
N ALA A 113 -13.42 4.79 0.10
CA ALA A 113 -13.96 6.14 -0.04
C ALA A 113 -14.42 6.43 -1.47
N ASP A 114 -13.76 5.85 -2.49
CA ASP A 114 -14.21 5.96 -3.88
C ASP A 114 -15.55 5.25 -4.10
N ALA A 115 -15.75 4.10 -3.48
CA ALA A 115 -17.03 3.40 -3.51
C ALA A 115 -18.15 4.20 -2.83
N ILE A 116 -17.87 4.83 -1.69
CA ILE A 116 -18.83 5.69 -0.98
C ILE A 116 -19.20 6.90 -1.84
N GLU A 117 -18.23 7.55 -2.48
CA GLU A 117 -18.48 8.70 -3.35
C GLU A 117 -19.29 8.31 -4.60
N GLN A 118 -19.05 7.12 -5.16
CA GLN A 118 -19.89 6.58 -6.22
C GLN A 118 -21.33 6.36 -5.76
N CYS A 119 -21.53 5.76 -4.58
CA CYS A 119 -22.86 5.58 -4.00
C CYS A 119 -23.55 6.94 -3.79
N PHE A 120 -22.82 7.93 -3.27
CA PHE A 120 -23.33 9.29 -3.10
C PHE A 120 -23.77 9.88 -4.45
N THR A 121 -22.92 9.81 -5.47
CA THR A 121 -23.22 10.34 -6.81
C THR A 121 -24.43 9.66 -7.45
N ALA A 122 -24.57 8.34 -7.26
CA ALA A 122 -25.66 7.54 -7.83
C ALA A 122 -27.01 7.75 -7.10
N LEU A 123 -26.99 8.03 -5.79
CA LEU A 123 -28.19 8.06 -4.95
C LEU A 123 -28.60 9.45 -4.46
N ALA A 124 -27.74 10.48 -4.57
CA ALA A 124 -28.02 11.80 -3.99
C ALA A 124 -29.05 12.63 -4.76
N LYS A 125 -29.32 12.31 -6.04
CA LYS A 125 -30.29 13.07 -6.85
C LYS A 125 -31.72 12.68 -6.48
N LYS A 126 -32.66 13.63 -6.56
CA LYS A 126 -34.09 13.37 -6.31
C LYS A 126 -34.69 12.31 -7.26
N THR A 127 -34.12 12.17 -8.46
CA THR A 127 -34.52 11.20 -9.48
C THR A 127 -33.83 9.85 -9.34
N SER A 128 -33.01 9.64 -8.29
CA SER A 128 -32.27 8.38 -8.09
C SER A 128 -33.21 7.24 -7.71
N SER A 129 -32.75 6.02 -7.96
CA SER A 129 -33.43 4.80 -7.55
C SER A 129 -33.65 4.77 -6.04
N GLN A 130 -34.87 4.46 -5.62
CA GLN A 130 -35.26 4.40 -4.20
C GLN A 130 -34.94 3.04 -3.56
N TRP A 131 -34.67 2.02 -4.36
CA TRP A 131 -34.45 0.65 -3.92
C TRP A 131 -33.04 0.20 -4.27
N ILE A 132 -32.40 -0.50 -3.33
CA ILE A 132 -31.05 -1.05 -3.47
C ILE A 132 -31.15 -2.55 -3.25
N LEU A 133 -30.58 -3.33 -4.19
CA LEU A 133 -30.39 -4.77 -3.99
C LEU A 133 -29.06 -5.00 -3.28
N GLU A 134 -29.13 -5.42 -2.03
CA GLU A 134 -27.95 -5.86 -1.29
C GLU A 134 -27.70 -7.36 -1.59
N GLY A 135 -26.50 -7.66 -2.09
CA GLY A 135 -26.07 -9.03 -2.35
C GLY A 135 -24.64 -9.26 -1.87
N ASP A 136 -24.40 -10.43 -1.28
CA ASP A 136 -23.07 -10.89 -0.90
C ASP A 136 -22.83 -12.31 -1.46
N ILE A 137 -21.59 -12.60 -1.83
CA ILE A 137 -21.21 -13.89 -2.40
C ILE A 137 -20.78 -14.80 -1.26
N ARG A 138 -21.54 -15.87 -1.05
CA ARG A 138 -21.18 -16.92 -0.08
C ARG A 138 -19.82 -17.52 -0.46
N ALA A 139 -18.93 -17.61 0.52
CA ALA A 139 -17.65 -18.33 0.41
C ALA A 139 -16.80 -17.96 -0.83
N CYS A 140 -16.81 -16.67 -1.19
CA CYS A 140 -16.21 -16.14 -2.43
C CYS A 140 -14.79 -16.66 -2.75
N PHE A 141 -13.92 -16.88 -1.76
CA PHE A 141 -12.55 -17.39 -2.00
C PHE A 141 -12.42 -18.91 -1.90
N ASP A 142 -13.31 -19.57 -1.16
CA ASP A 142 -13.18 -21.00 -0.83
C ASP A 142 -13.82 -21.90 -1.91
N GLU A 143 -14.82 -21.39 -2.63
CA GLU A 143 -15.62 -22.16 -3.60
C GLU A 143 -15.29 -21.84 -5.08
N ILE A 144 -14.19 -21.13 -5.36
CA ILE A 144 -13.78 -20.84 -6.75
C ILE A 144 -13.31 -22.12 -7.45
N SER A 145 -13.91 -22.43 -8.61
CA SER A 145 -13.52 -23.58 -9.43
C SER A 145 -12.07 -23.47 -9.91
N HIS A 146 -11.27 -24.50 -9.62
CA HIS A 146 -9.87 -24.58 -10.00
C HIS A 146 -9.69 -24.71 -11.52
N SER A 147 -10.57 -25.45 -12.19
CA SER A 147 -10.54 -25.61 -13.66
C SER A 147 -10.83 -24.29 -14.36
N TRP A 148 -11.77 -23.50 -13.81
CA TRP A 148 -12.10 -22.18 -14.33
C TRP A 148 -10.91 -21.22 -14.21
N LEU A 149 -10.23 -21.18 -13.07
CA LEU A 149 -9.05 -20.33 -12.85
C LEU A 149 -7.91 -20.65 -13.83
N VAL A 150 -7.61 -21.94 -14.03
CA VAL A 150 -6.55 -22.36 -14.95
C VAL A 150 -6.86 -21.99 -16.40
N THR A 151 -8.14 -21.99 -16.78
CA THR A 151 -8.56 -21.70 -18.16
C THR A 151 -8.61 -20.20 -18.45
N ASN A 152 -9.08 -19.39 -17.49
CA ASN A 152 -9.44 -17.99 -17.73
C ASN A 152 -8.43 -16.97 -17.20
N VAL A 153 -7.51 -17.36 -16.31
CA VAL A 153 -6.51 -16.43 -15.77
C VAL A 153 -5.28 -16.40 -16.69
N PRO A 154 -4.90 -15.23 -17.26
CA PRO A 154 -3.76 -15.11 -18.16
C PRO A 154 -2.44 -15.09 -17.38
N THR A 155 -2.06 -16.23 -16.81
CA THR A 155 -0.81 -16.45 -16.05
C THR A 155 -0.19 -17.80 -16.41
N ASP A 156 0.98 -18.10 -15.84
CA ASP A 156 1.62 -19.40 -15.97
C ASP A 156 0.77 -20.50 -15.30
N THR A 157 0.12 -21.31 -16.13
CA THR A 157 -0.80 -22.37 -15.71
C THR A 157 -0.11 -23.42 -14.86
N VAL A 158 1.18 -23.71 -15.11
CA VAL A 158 1.94 -24.71 -14.34
C VAL A 158 2.19 -24.21 -12.92
N ILE A 159 2.55 -22.93 -12.77
CA ILE A 159 2.76 -22.34 -11.45
C ILE A 159 1.43 -22.20 -10.70
N LEU A 160 0.38 -21.76 -11.40
CA LEU A 160 -0.96 -21.64 -10.82
C LEU A 160 -1.48 -22.99 -10.30
N GLN A 161 -1.37 -24.06 -11.10
CA GLN A 161 -1.77 -25.40 -10.67
C GLN A 161 -0.97 -25.89 -9.44
N LYS A 162 0.33 -25.56 -9.37
CA LYS A 162 1.15 -25.89 -8.20
C LYS A 162 0.64 -25.21 -6.94
N TRP A 163 0.27 -23.93 -7.01
CA TRP A 163 -0.30 -23.22 -5.86
C TRP A 163 -1.67 -23.75 -5.46
N LEU A 164 -2.52 -24.02 -6.43
CA LEU A 164 -3.86 -24.57 -6.21
C LEU A 164 -3.83 -25.96 -5.54
N LYS A 165 -2.78 -26.76 -5.81
CA LYS A 165 -2.57 -28.06 -5.16
C LYS A 165 -1.83 -27.97 -3.82
N ALA A 166 -1.33 -26.80 -3.43
CA ALA A 166 -0.57 -26.66 -2.19
C ALA A 166 -1.52 -26.79 -0.98
N GLY A 167 -1.28 -27.81 -0.14
CA GLY A 167 -2.04 -28.01 1.09
C GLY A 167 -1.72 -26.97 2.17
N TYR A 168 -2.24 -27.19 3.37
CA TYR A 168 -1.89 -26.39 4.55
C TYR A 168 -1.49 -27.31 5.70
N ILE A 169 -0.63 -26.78 6.58
CA ILE A 169 -0.29 -27.40 7.85
C ILE A 169 -0.93 -26.57 8.95
N GLU A 170 -1.66 -27.28 9.82
CA GLU A 170 -2.29 -26.71 10.99
C GLU A 170 -1.38 -26.96 12.20
N ASP A 171 -0.79 -25.89 12.71
CA ASP A 171 0.01 -25.95 13.93
C ASP A 171 -0.93 -25.61 15.10
N ARG A 172 -1.12 -26.56 16.03
CA ARG A 172 -1.88 -26.34 17.27
C ARG A 172 -1.03 -25.53 18.24
N GLN A 173 -0.87 -24.25 17.96
CA GLN A 173 -0.26 -23.31 18.89
C GLN A 173 -1.18 -22.13 19.15
N ASN A 174 -1.72 -22.09 20.35
CA ASN A 174 -2.32 -20.92 20.96
C ASN A 174 -1.35 -20.39 22.01
N PRO A 175 -0.88 -19.15 21.84
CA PRO A 175 -0.83 -18.28 23.00
C PRO A 175 -1.43 -16.93 22.63
N TRP A 176 -2.73 -16.77 22.87
CA TRP A 176 -3.30 -15.44 22.94
C TRP A 176 -2.89 -14.81 24.27
N LYS A 177 -2.32 -13.62 24.21
CA LYS A 177 -2.18 -12.76 25.39
C LYS A 177 -3.58 -12.30 25.80
N GLY A 178 -3.96 -12.55 27.05
CA GLY A 178 -5.29 -12.23 27.56
C GLY A 178 -5.58 -10.72 27.56
N ALA A 179 -6.83 -10.34 27.29
CA ALA A 179 -7.30 -8.96 27.28
C ALA A 179 -6.96 -8.17 28.56
N ARG A 180 -6.80 -8.88 29.69
CA ARG A 180 -6.37 -8.33 31.00
C ARG A 180 -4.95 -7.74 30.97
N TRP A 181 -4.03 -8.34 30.21
CA TRP A 181 -2.64 -7.84 30.05
C TRP A 181 -2.60 -6.56 29.20
N ILE A 182 -3.40 -6.52 28.12
CA ILE A 182 -3.51 -5.34 27.25
C ILE A 182 -4.13 -4.16 28.02
N ARG A 183 -5.16 -4.44 28.83
CA ARG A 183 -5.82 -3.42 29.65
C ARG A 183 -4.90 -2.81 30.71
N ALA A 184 -4.11 -3.65 31.41
CA ALA A 184 -3.21 -3.20 32.47
C ALA A 184 -2.00 -2.39 31.96
N ARG A 185 -1.64 -2.53 30.68
CA ARG A 185 -0.45 -1.90 30.08
C ARG A 185 -0.71 -0.54 29.42
N TYR A 186 -1.95 -0.23 29.05
CA TYR A 186 -2.25 0.89 28.14
C TYR A 186 -3.38 1.83 28.59
N PHE A 187 -4.07 1.55 29.70
CA PHE A 187 -5.20 2.36 30.16
C PHE A 187 -4.99 2.83 31.60
N HIS A 188 -5.00 4.15 31.79
CA HIS A 188 -4.76 4.80 33.09
C HIS A 188 -6.05 5.47 33.59
N ARG A 189 -6.11 5.75 34.90
CA ARG A 189 -7.20 6.48 35.56
C ARG A 189 -6.72 7.90 35.87
N GLU A 190 -7.39 8.91 35.34
CA GLU A 190 -7.01 10.32 35.58
C GLU A 190 -8.23 11.09 36.09
N VAL A 191 -8.12 11.57 37.33
CA VAL A 191 -9.04 12.39 38.18
C VAL A 191 -10.54 12.42 37.80
N ALA A 192 -10.93 12.90 36.62
CA ALA A 192 -12.35 13.05 36.22
C ALA A 192 -12.81 12.13 35.07
N ARG A 193 -11.97 11.24 34.52
CA ARG A 193 -12.34 10.34 33.40
C ARG A 193 -11.76 8.93 33.51
N HIS A 194 -12.57 7.96 33.13
CA HIS A 194 -12.18 6.56 32.92
C HIS A 194 -11.75 6.34 31.45
N TRP A 195 -10.86 5.36 31.18
CA TRP A 195 -10.39 4.94 29.84
C TRP A 195 -9.53 5.95 29.04
N VAL A 196 -8.60 6.64 29.71
CA VAL A 196 -7.65 7.53 29.01
C VAL A 196 -6.42 6.71 28.58
N PHE A 197 -6.24 6.53 27.27
CA PHE A 197 -5.01 6.01 26.68
C PHE A 197 -4.00 7.16 26.60
N ALA A 198 -2.97 7.11 27.46
CA ALA A 198 -1.88 8.07 27.51
C ALA A 198 -0.59 7.31 27.74
N ALA A 199 0.51 7.78 27.16
CA ALA A 199 1.85 7.28 27.44
C ALA A 199 2.72 8.48 27.85
N ASP A 200 3.44 8.35 28.96
CA ASP A 200 4.45 9.32 29.35
C ASP A 200 5.61 9.25 28.34
N THR A 201 5.99 10.40 27.78
CA THR A 201 7.05 10.46 26.75
C THR A 201 8.46 10.53 27.33
N GLY A 202 8.60 10.70 28.65
CA GLY A 202 9.89 10.93 29.31
C GLY A 202 10.49 12.32 29.04
N GLU A 203 9.85 13.15 28.21
CA GLU A 203 10.26 14.52 27.90
C GLU A 203 9.52 15.52 28.79
N LEU A 204 10.22 16.57 29.24
CA LEU A 204 9.60 17.74 29.87
C LEU A 204 9.26 18.77 28.78
N THR A 205 8.13 19.46 28.89
CA THR A 205 7.83 20.65 28.08
C THR A 205 8.82 21.76 28.44
N ALA A 206 8.88 22.82 27.62
CA ALA A 206 9.73 23.98 27.89
C ALA A 206 9.46 24.64 29.27
N GLU A 207 8.28 24.39 29.86
CA GLU A 207 7.91 24.85 31.21
C GLU A 207 8.15 23.79 32.32
N GLY A 208 8.92 22.74 32.07
CA GLY A 208 9.28 21.73 33.07
C GLY A 208 8.16 20.75 33.46
N LYS A 209 7.07 20.67 32.69
CA LYS A 209 5.97 19.73 32.94
C LYS A 209 6.15 18.44 32.12
N PRO A 210 5.82 17.26 32.66
CA PRO A 210 5.90 16.02 31.89
C PRO A 210 5.00 16.08 30.65
N ARG A 211 5.60 15.89 29.47
CA ARG A 211 4.91 15.91 28.19
C ARG A 211 4.08 14.63 28.03
N ARG A 212 2.76 14.76 28.19
CA ARG A 212 1.81 13.66 27.94
C ARG A 212 1.30 13.70 26.50
N LEU A 213 1.39 12.58 25.78
CA LEU A 213 0.71 12.43 24.49
C LEU A 213 -0.79 12.21 24.75
N LYS A 214 -1.60 13.22 24.43
CA LYS A 214 -3.06 13.13 24.49
C LYS A 214 -3.62 12.62 23.17
N LEU A 215 -4.61 11.74 23.23
CA LEU A 215 -5.41 11.40 22.06
C LEU A 215 -6.16 12.64 21.54
N ARG A 216 -6.16 12.86 20.23
CA ARG A 216 -6.96 13.91 19.60
C ARG A 216 -8.44 13.52 19.64
N LYS A 217 -9.35 14.46 19.85
CA LYS A 217 -10.77 14.14 19.75
C LYS A 217 -11.12 13.90 18.28
N ALA A 218 -12.03 12.96 18.03
CA ALA A 218 -12.54 12.72 16.68
C ALA A 218 -13.19 13.99 16.07
N SER A 219 -13.84 14.81 16.91
CA SER A 219 -14.42 16.11 16.53
C SER A 219 -13.42 17.11 15.99
N ASP A 220 -12.15 17.00 16.39
CA ASP A 220 -11.09 17.94 15.99
C ASP A 220 -10.51 17.58 14.61
N VAL A 221 -10.97 16.48 14.00
CA VAL A 221 -10.61 16.07 12.65
C VAL A 221 -11.67 16.62 11.69
N PRO A 222 -11.35 17.67 10.90
CA PRO A 222 -12.31 18.22 9.96
C PRO A 222 -12.70 17.17 8.92
N ILE A 223 -14.01 17.08 8.64
CA ILE A 223 -14.52 16.25 7.56
C ILE A 223 -14.04 16.85 6.24
N ARG A 224 -13.33 16.04 5.45
CA ARG A 224 -12.86 16.42 4.12
C ARG A 224 -13.61 15.58 3.09
N ARG A 225 -14.16 16.23 2.07
CA ARG A 225 -14.80 15.53 0.95
C ARG A 225 -13.73 14.75 0.20
N HIS A 226 -14.02 13.47 -0.05
CA HIS A 226 -13.15 12.60 -0.83
C HIS A 226 -13.42 12.88 -2.30
N THR A 227 -12.37 13.16 -3.08
CA THR A 227 -12.51 13.22 -4.53
C THR A 227 -12.48 11.80 -5.06
N GLN A 228 -13.41 11.37 -5.89
CA GLN A 228 -13.37 10.02 -6.47
C GLN A 228 -12.25 9.89 -7.52
N VAL A 229 -11.63 8.71 -7.63
CA VAL A 229 -10.77 8.37 -8.78
C VAL A 229 -11.58 8.30 -10.07
N HIS A 230 -11.04 8.83 -11.17
CA HIS A 230 -11.71 8.75 -12.47
C HIS A 230 -11.89 7.28 -12.87
N GLY A 231 -13.08 6.92 -13.35
CA GLY A 231 -13.43 5.53 -13.66
C GLY A 231 -12.43 4.84 -14.60
N ASN A 232 -11.94 5.58 -15.61
CA ASN A 232 -11.01 5.10 -16.63
C ASN A 232 -9.53 5.34 -16.27
N ALA A 233 -9.22 5.90 -15.10
CA ALA A 233 -7.83 6.14 -14.72
C ALA A 233 -7.10 4.82 -14.51
N ASN A 234 -6.00 4.64 -15.26
CA ASN A 234 -5.18 3.45 -15.21
C ASN A 234 -3.74 3.82 -14.74
N PRO A 235 -3.29 3.35 -13.57
CA PRO A 235 -1.94 3.61 -13.07
C PRO A 235 -0.78 3.04 -13.91
N PHE A 236 -1.09 2.23 -14.91
CA PHE A 236 -0.11 1.63 -15.83
C PHE A 236 -0.10 2.34 -17.20
N ASP A 237 -0.99 3.29 -17.42
CA ASP A 237 -1.03 4.11 -18.64
C ASP A 237 -0.31 5.45 -18.40
N PRO A 238 0.77 5.76 -19.14
CA PRO A 238 1.51 7.02 -19.00
C PRO A 238 0.65 8.28 -19.13
N ALA A 239 -0.47 8.23 -19.84
CA ALA A 239 -1.38 9.37 -19.99
C ALA A 239 -1.96 9.83 -18.63
N TRP A 240 -2.01 8.94 -17.64
CA TRP A 240 -2.54 9.23 -16.31
C TRP A 240 -1.45 9.54 -15.26
N GLU A 241 -0.16 9.59 -15.63
CA GLU A 241 0.93 9.78 -14.66
C GLU A 241 0.78 11.08 -13.86
N SER A 242 0.63 12.23 -14.54
CA SER A 242 0.44 13.53 -13.90
C SER A 242 -0.77 13.52 -12.96
N TYR A 243 -1.85 12.85 -13.34
CA TYR A 243 -3.04 12.72 -12.51
C TYR A 243 -2.75 11.98 -11.19
N PHE A 244 -2.06 10.83 -11.26
CA PHE A 244 -1.73 10.08 -10.05
C PHE A 244 -0.68 10.78 -9.16
N GLU A 245 0.24 11.54 -9.75
CA GLU A 245 1.20 12.38 -9.02
C GLU A 245 0.50 13.48 -8.21
N ASP A 246 -0.44 14.21 -8.82
CA ASP A 246 -1.21 15.27 -8.16
C ASP A 246 -2.00 14.71 -6.97
N ARG A 247 -2.64 13.55 -7.18
CA ARG A 247 -3.37 12.85 -6.11
C ARG A 247 -2.46 12.36 -5.00
N TYR A 248 -1.26 11.89 -5.34
CA TYR A 248 -0.27 11.48 -4.35
C TYR A 248 0.18 12.68 -3.50
N GLY A 249 0.45 13.84 -4.13
CA GLY A 249 0.75 15.09 -3.45
C GLY A 249 -0.37 15.53 -2.50
N LEU A 250 -1.63 15.52 -2.96
CA LEU A 250 -2.80 15.81 -2.13
C LEU A 250 -2.95 14.84 -0.97
N LYS A 251 -2.76 13.53 -1.20
CA LYS A 251 -2.78 12.51 -0.15
C LYS A 251 -1.72 12.80 0.91
N MET A 252 -0.52 13.20 0.52
CA MET A 252 0.54 13.61 1.45
C MET A 252 0.15 14.87 2.22
N ALA A 253 -0.41 15.89 1.57
CA ALA A 253 -0.85 17.13 2.23
C ALA A 253 -1.95 16.87 3.27
N ASN A 254 -2.78 15.86 3.02
CA ASN A 254 -3.90 15.50 3.88
C ASN A 254 -3.49 14.61 5.06
N ALA A 255 -2.43 13.81 4.93
CA ALA A 255 -1.92 12.96 6.00
C ALA A 255 -0.97 13.71 6.96
N LEU A 256 -1.04 13.44 8.26
CA LEU A 256 -0.10 14.00 9.24
C LEU A 256 1.36 13.61 8.94
N SER A 257 1.61 12.32 8.70
CA SER A 257 2.93 11.82 8.29
C SER A 257 3.35 12.32 6.91
N GLY A 258 2.38 12.56 6.01
CA GLY A 258 2.62 13.11 4.68
C GLY A 258 3.04 14.57 4.72
N ARG A 259 2.42 15.41 5.56
CA ARG A 259 2.80 16.82 5.74
C ARG A 259 4.24 16.97 6.21
N GLY A 260 4.68 16.14 7.16
CA GLY A 260 6.09 16.12 7.59
C GLY A 260 7.05 15.81 6.44
N LYS A 261 6.69 14.86 5.57
CA LYS A 261 7.47 14.55 4.35
C LYS A 261 7.49 15.73 3.37
N LEU A 262 6.37 16.41 3.14
CA LEU A 262 6.31 17.57 2.24
C LEU A 262 7.18 18.73 2.74
N ILE A 263 7.09 19.05 4.04
CA ILE A 263 7.91 20.10 4.65
C ILE A 263 9.39 19.76 4.49
N ARG A 264 9.78 18.52 4.78
CA ARG A 264 11.16 18.07 4.58
C ARG A 264 11.60 18.19 3.12
N LEU A 265 10.70 17.95 2.16
CA LEU A 265 11.05 17.89 0.73
C LEU A 265 11.30 19.30 0.22
N TRP A 266 10.44 20.22 0.66
CA TRP A 266 10.58 21.64 0.46
C TRP A 266 11.88 22.19 1.06
N LEU A 267 12.23 21.78 2.29
CA LEU A 267 13.49 22.20 2.94
C LEU A 267 14.74 21.62 2.25
N ASP A 268 14.71 20.35 1.86
CA ASP A 268 15.84 19.68 1.18
C ASP A 268 16.13 20.30 -0.20
N GLN A 269 15.13 20.91 -0.83
CA GLN A 269 15.27 21.65 -2.10
C GLN A 269 15.52 23.15 -1.92
N ASP A 270 15.94 23.58 -0.72
CA ASP A 270 16.13 24.99 -0.36
C ASP A 270 14.92 25.88 -0.68
N ARG A 271 13.73 25.30 -0.56
CA ARG A 271 12.43 25.95 -0.79
C ARG A 271 12.24 26.42 -2.23
N ALA A 272 13.02 25.89 -3.18
CA ALA A 272 12.99 26.24 -4.59
C ALA A 272 12.45 25.09 -5.45
N CYS A 273 11.83 25.44 -6.58
CA CYS A 273 11.45 24.50 -7.61
C CYS A 273 12.69 24.06 -8.39
N ILE A 274 12.84 22.75 -8.62
CA ILE A 274 14.01 22.22 -9.33
C ILE A 274 14.07 22.57 -10.82
N VAL A 275 12.96 23.02 -11.43
CA VAL A 275 12.89 23.34 -12.86
C VAL A 275 13.25 24.81 -13.07
N CYS A 276 12.52 25.71 -12.44
CA CYS A 276 12.69 27.16 -12.64
C CYS A 276 13.59 27.82 -11.58
N GLN A 277 14.01 27.11 -10.54
CA GLN A 277 14.83 27.60 -9.41
C GLN A 277 14.19 28.75 -8.61
N GLN A 278 12.92 29.08 -8.87
CA GLN A 278 12.17 30.07 -8.10
C GLN A 278 11.60 29.46 -6.81
N ARG A 279 11.35 30.32 -5.82
CA ARG A 279 10.81 29.89 -4.53
C ARG A 279 9.40 29.31 -4.65
N ILE A 280 9.17 28.20 -3.97
CA ILE A 280 7.85 27.61 -3.78
C ILE A 280 7.21 28.24 -2.55
N THR A 281 6.07 28.89 -2.75
CA THR A 281 5.30 29.57 -1.72
C THR A 281 3.86 29.06 -1.69
N ALA A 282 3.10 29.44 -0.66
CA ALA A 282 1.68 29.12 -0.60
C ALA A 282 0.89 29.72 -1.78
N ALA A 283 1.31 30.88 -2.30
CA ALA A 283 0.65 31.56 -3.42
C ALA A 283 0.92 30.85 -4.75
N THR A 284 2.15 30.37 -4.96
CA THR A 284 2.52 29.68 -6.21
C THR A 284 2.01 28.24 -6.29
N GLY A 285 1.62 27.67 -5.14
CA GLY A 285 1.30 26.26 -5.04
C GLY A 285 2.51 25.36 -5.29
N TRP A 286 2.29 24.04 -5.19
CA TRP A 286 3.29 23.02 -5.42
C TRP A 286 2.65 21.69 -5.81
N HIS A 287 3.32 20.95 -6.68
CA HIS A 287 3.04 19.56 -7.02
C HIS A 287 4.24 18.70 -6.63
N VAL A 288 3.98 17.42 -6.34
CA VAL A 288 5.03 16.41 -6.14
C VAL A 288 5.18 15.62 -7.43
N HIS A 289 6.42 15.41 -7.85
CA HIS A 289 6.77 14.69 -9.06
C HIS A 289 7.70 13.52 -8.72
N HIS A 290 7.51 12.41 -9.42
CA HIS A 290 8.37 11.24 -9.37
C HIS A 290 9.47 11.35 -10.44
N ILE A 291 10.74 11.42 -10.03
CA ILE A 291 11.90 11.51 -10.94
C ILE A 291 11.89 10.41 -12.00
N VAL A 292 11.70 9.18 -11.54
CA VAL A 292 11.34 8.04 -12.38
C VAL A 292 9.84 7.84 -12.21
N ARG A 293 9.08 7.96 -13.30
CA ARG A 293 7.63 7.77 -13.31
C ARG A 293 7.27 6.40 -12.76
N ARG A 294 6.11 6.30 -12.12
CA ARG A 294 5.64 5.02 -11.58
C ARG A 294 5.38 3.99 -12.67
N VAL A 295 4.89 4.42 -13.83
CA VAL A 295 4.72 3.56 -15.01
C VAL A 295 6.04 2.94 -15.48
N ASP A 296 7.16 3.63 -15.28
CA ASP A 296 8.51 3.16 -15.65
C ASP A 296 9.20 2.37 -14.52
N GLY A 297 8.48 2.01 -13.47
CA GLY A 297 9.01 1.28 -12.31
C GLY A 297 9.56 2.16 -11.18
N GLY A 298 9.31 3.46 -11.23
CA GLY A 298 9.56 4.41 -10.15
C GLY A 298 8.85 4.04 -8.86
N SER A 299 9.42 4.46 -7.72
CA SER A 299 8.87 4.15 -6.39
C SER A 299 8.43 5.41 -5.66
N ASP A 300 7.59 5.27 -4.64
CA ASP A 300 7.19 6.36 -3.73
C ASP A 300 8.27 6.66 -2.66
N ALA A 301 9.50 6.19 -2.88
CA ALA A 301 10.61 6.40 -1.97
C ALA A 301 11.06 7.87 -2.01
N TRP A 302 11.58 8.35 -0.87
CA TRP A 302 12.08 9.73 -0.75
C TRP A 302 13.03 10.13 -1.89
N SER A 303 13.94 9.22 -2.26
CA SER A 303 14.94 9.45 -3.32
C SER A 303 14.34 9.70 -4.69
N ASN A 304 13.10 9.30 -4.93
CA ASN A 304 12.41 9.45 -6.21
C ASN A 304 11.42 10.61 -6.24
N LEU A 305 11.25 11.38 -5.15
CA LEU A 305 10.25 12.45 -5.09
C LEU A 305 10.90 13.83 -5.11
N VAL A 306 10.37 14.74 -5.92
CA VAL A 306 10.76 16.15 -5.97
C VAL A 306 9.52 17.06 -5.94
N MET A 307 9.70 18.29 -5.49
CA MET A 307 8.65 19.31 -5.43
C MET A 307 8.85 20.36 -6.52
N VAL A 308 7.79 20.69 -7.25
CA VAL A 308 7.81 21.63 -8.38
C VAL A 308 6.58 22.53 -8.36
N HIS A 309 6.62 23.65 -9.08
CA HIS A 309 5.41 24.43 -9.33
C HIS A 309 4.45 23.66 -10.26
N PRO A 310 3.12 23.89 -10.16
CA PRO A 310 2.14 23.26 -11.05
C PRO A 310 2.44 23.43 -12.54
N ASP A 311 2.92 24.61 -12.96
CA ASP A 311 3.27 24.87 -14.36
C ASP A 311 4.55 24.14 -14.79
N CYS A 312 5.55 24.10 -13.91
CA CYS A 312 6.78 23.35 -14.13
C CYS A 312 6.49 21.84 -14.22
N HIS A 313 5.56 21.34 -13.41
CA HIS A 313 5.08 19.96 -13.45
C HIS A 313 4.45 19.60 -14.80
N ARG A 314 3.56 20.46 -15.30
CA ARG A 314 2.98 20.31 -16.65
C ARG A 314 4.05 20.35 -17.75
N GLN A 315 5.07 21.21 -17.61
CA GLN A 315 6.19 21.27 -18.56
C GLN A 315 7.03 20.00 -18.56
N ILE A 316 7.28 19.38 -17.40
CA ILE A 316 7.99 18.11 -17.30
C ILE A 316 7.29 17.04 -18.13
N HIS A 317 5.98 16.88 -17.97
CA HIS A 317 5.20 15.86 -18.70
C HIS A 317 5.03 16.18 -20.18
N SER A 318 4.72 17.43 -20.53
CA SER A 318 4.48 17.83 -21.93
C SER A 318 5.75 17.85 -22.78
N ARG A 319 6.91 18.15 -22.18
CA ARG A 319 8.20 18.26 -22.89
C ARG A 319 9.16 17.10 -22.61
N GLY A 320 8.81 16.17 -21.73
CA GLY A 320 9.66 15.04 -21.36
C GLY A 320 10.96 15.44 -20.65
N LEU A 321 10.93 16.50 -19.82
CA LEU A 321 12.13 16.97 -19.14
C LEU A 321 12.59 15.97 -18.09
N THR A 322 13.88 15.61 -18.09
CA THR A 322 14.47 14.79 -17.03
C THR A 322 14.80 15.66 -15.83
N VAL A 323 14.30 15.27 -14.65
CA VAL A 323 14.53 16.00 -13.41
C VAL A 323 15.47 15.21 -12.51
N MET A 324 16.39 15.90 -11.83
CA MET A 324 17.28 15.28 -10.85
C MET A 324 17.16 15.99 -9.50
N LYS A 325 17.45 15.25 -8.42
CA LYS A 325 17.55 15.87 -7.08
C LYS A 325 18.80 16.72 -6.99
N PRO A 326 18.72 17.90 -6.35
CA PRO A 326 19.91 18.65 -5.99
C PRO A 326 20.77 17.82 -5.02
N ALA A 327 22.08 17.96 -5.12
CA ALA A 327 23.01 17.33 -4.19
C ALA A 327 22.72 17.83 -2.75
N PRO A 328 22.66 16.94 -1.76
CA PRO A 328 22.40 17.35 -0.38
C PRO A 328 23.52 18.27 0.11
N LYS A 329 23.18 19.45 0.66
CA LYS A 329 24.15 20.41 1.20
C LYS A 329 24.88 19.90 2.45
N ARG A 330 24.32 18.88 3.13
CA ARG A 330 25.02 18.10 4.15
C ARG A 330 25.59 16.88 3.43
N GLY A 331 26.92 16.76 3.39
CA GLY A 331 27.63 15.66 2.74
C GLY A 331 27.15 14.28 3.20
N LEU A 332 27.54 13.26 2.44
CA LEU A 332 27.15 11.84 2.52
C LEU A 332 26.85 11.31 3.94
#